data_AF-A0A520UEE1-F1
#
_entry.id   AF-A0A520UEE1-F1
#
_cell.length_a   1.000
_cell.length_b   1.000
_cell.length_c   1.000
_cell.angle_alpha   90.00
_cell.angle_beta   90.00
_cell.angle_gamma   90.00
#
_symmetry.space_group_name_H-M   'P 1'
#
loop_
_entity.id
_entity.type
_entity.pdbx_description
1 polymer ?
#
loop_
_entity_poly.entity_id
_entity_poly.type
_entity_poly.pdbx_seq_one_letter_code
_entity_poly.pdbx_strand_id
1 'polypeptide(L)'
;MASGKETPRQKMINLMYLVFIAMLALNMSKEVLTTFGEIDEKVSKSTTNIKAKNSSDLEDLAKDAQTDASNWADAYEMVDQISSLANELDSYINSEVKFPIVMKEDKYDKNRDGNTKDLIPDYEQMDNAKEYDELFFDGDNFTATGDSLLMYIDRFREGSITALDSL
;
A
#
# COMPACT_ATOMS: atom_id res chain seq x y z
N MET A 1 -52.36 11.65 12.34
CA MET A 1 -51.11 10.94 12.00
C MET A 1 -51.45 9.86 10.99
N ALA A 2 -51.37 10.16 9.70
CA ALA A 2 -51.71 9.22 8.62
C ALA A 2 -50.67 8.09 8.57
N SER A 3 -50.89 7.04 9.36
CA SER A 3 -50.14 5.78 9.26
C SER A 3 -50.78 4.95 8.14
N GLY A 4 -50.64 5.42 6.89
CA GLY A 4 -50.85 4.57 5.73
C GLY A 4 -49.69 3.58 5.69
N LYS A 5 -49.93 2.30 5.97
CA LYS A 5 -48.94 1.24 5.71
C LYS A 5 -48.55 1.35 4.23
N GLU A 6 -47.29 1.69 3.97
CA GLU A 6 -46.70 1.68 2.63
C GLU A 6 -47.14 0.42 1.88
N THR A 7 -47.68 0.61 0.68
CA THR A 7 -48.14 -0.52 -0.13
C THR A 7 -46.96 -1.43 -0.44
N PRO A 8 -47.15 -2.76 -0.59
CA PRO A 8 -46.06 -3.67 -0.96
C PRO A 8 -45.28 -3.21 -2.19
N ARG A 9 -45.95 -2.52 -3.14
CA ARG A 9 -45.32 -1.87 -4.29
C ARG A 9 -44.39 -0.72 -3.89
N GLN A 10 -44.84 0.22 -3.04
CA GLN A 10 -43.99 1.31 -2.56
C GLN A 10 -42.83 0.79 -1.71
N LYS A 11 -43.02 -0.28 -0.94
CA LYS A 11 -41.91 -0.93 -0.22
C LYS A 11 -40.84 -1.45 -1.17
N MET A 12 -41.21 -2.11 -2.26
CA MET A 12 -40.25 -2.56 -3.27
C MET A 12 -39.55 -1.40 -3.97
N ILE A 13 -40.28 -0.32 -4.28
CA ILE A 13 -39.72 0.88 -4.89
C ILE A 13 -38.72 1.54 -3.92
N ASN A 14 -39.09 1.74 -2.67
CA ASN A 14 -38.21 2.33 -1.65
C ASN A 14 -36.98 1.46 -1.38
N LEU A 15 -37.13 0.13 -1.39
CA LEU A 15 -36.01 -0.80 -1.26
C LEU A 15 -35.06 -0.69 -2.48
N MET A 16 -35.60 -0.59 -3.69
CA MET A 16 -34.81 -0.41 -4.91
C MET A 16 -34.05 0.92 -4.90
N TYR A 17 -34.68 2.02 -4.49
CA TYR A 17 -34.00 3.31 -4.33
C TYR A 17 -32.89 3.24 -3.27
N LEU A 18 -33.12 2.55 -2.16
CA LEU A 18 -32.13 2.40 -1.09
C LEU A 18 -30.93 1.56 -1.54
N VAL A 19 -31.17 0.47 -2.27
CA VAL A 19 -30.10 -0.34 -2.89
C VAL A 19 -29.37 0.45 -3.97
N PHE A 20 -30.07 1.22 -4.80
CA PHE A 20 -29.45 2.03 -5.86
C PHE A 20 -28.60 3.17 -5.31
N ILE A 21 -29.07 3.87 -4.28
CA ILE A 21 -28.29 4.90 -3.57
C ILE A 21 -27.08 4.25 -2.88
N ALA A 22 -27.25 3.07 -2.26
CA ALA A 22 -26.13 2.33 -1.68
C ALA A 22 -25.10 1.92 -2.76
N MET A 23 -25.54 1.43 -3.92
CA MET A 23 -24.65 1.09 -5.04
C MET A 23 -23.93 2.30 -5.63
N LEU A 24 -24.61 3.46 -5.76
CA LEU A 24 -23.97 4.69 -6.20
C LEU A 24 -22.97 5.24 -5.18
N ALA A 25 -23.23 5.03 -3.88
CA ALA A 25 -22.37 5.47 -2.79
C ALA A 25 -21.16 4.54 -2.55
N LEU A 26 -21.28 3.26 -2.95
CA LEU A 26 -20.15 2.33 -2.95
C LEU A 26 -19.09 2.71 -3.99
N ASN A 27 -19.45 3.53 -4.98
CA ASN A 27 -18.49 3.96 -5.98
C ASN A 27 -17.80 5.27 -5.58
N MET A 28 -16.49 5.24 -5.43
CA MET A 28 -15.67 6.44 -5.15
C MET A 28 -15.74 7.46 -6.31
N SER A 29 -15.73 8.76 -5.99
CA SER A 29 -15.77 9.81 -7.01
C SER A 29 -14.44 9.94 -7.76
N LYS A 30 -14.49 10.27 -9.05
CA LYS A 30 -13.31 10.41 -9.92
C LYS A 30 -12.29 11.42 -9.35
N GLU A 31 -12.76 12.54 -8.81
CA GLU A 31 -11.93 13.58 -8.21
C GLU A 31 -11.14 13.07 -6.99
N VAL A 32 -11.75 12.19 -6.19
CA VAL A 32 -11.09 11.60 -5.01
C VAL A 32 -10.01 10.61 -5.45
N LEU A 33 -10.27 9.80 -6.48
CA LEU A 33 -9.31 8.84 -7.00
C LEU A 33 -8.11 9.53 -7.69
N THR A 34 -8.34 10.64 -8.42
CA THR A 34 -7.24 11.49 -8.93
C THR A 34 -6.37 12.03 -7.78
N THR A 35 -6.99 12.47 -6.68
CA THR A 35 -6.25 12.94 -5.50
C THR A 35 -5.40 11.82 -4.87
N PHE A 36 -5.92 10.59 -4.80
CA PHE A 36 -5.14 9.43 -4.36
C PHE A 36 -3.95 9.14 -5.27
N GLY A 37 -4.10 9.33 -6.58
CA GLY A 37 -3.00 9.26 -7.54
C GLY A 37 -1.87 10.24 -7.28
N GLU A 38 -2.21 11.50 -7.03
CA GLU A 38 -1.20 12.51 -6.67
C GLU A 38 -0.50 12.20 -5.34
N ILE A 39 -1.23 11.59 -4.39
CA ILE A 39 -0.65 11.16 -3.12
C ILE A 39 0.32 10.00 -3.36
N ASP A 40 -0.04 9.00 -4.16
CA ASP A 40 0.86 7.89 -4.51
C ASP A 40 2.13 8.39 -5.21
N GLU A 41 2.02 9.31 -6.17
CA GLU A 41 3.20 9.88 -6.84
C GLU A 41 4.13 10.60 -5.84
N LYS A 42 3.57 11.42 -4.96
CA LYS A 42 4.33 12.14 -3.92
C LYS A 42 4.98 11.18 -2.94
N VAL A 43 4.26 10.15 -2.49
CA VAL A 43 4.75 9.13 -1.58
C VAL A 43 5.85 8.31 -2.25
N SER A 44 5.64 7.83 -3.48
CA SER A 44 6.61 7.06 -4.26
C SER A 44 7.91 7.82 -4.48
N LYS A 45 7.83 9.10 -4.84
CA LYS A 45 8.99 9.98 -4.96
C LYS A 45 9.70 10.18 -3.63
N SER A 46 8.96 10.39 -2.55
CA SER A 46 9.51 10.53 -1.20
C SER A 46 10.23 9.25 -0.76
N THR A 47 9.60 8.09 -0.94
CA THR A 47 10.18 6.77 -0.65
C THR A 47 11.47 6.54 -1.42
N THR A 48 11.51 6.86 -2.72
CA THR A 48 12.72 6.72 -3.55
C THR A 48 13.88 7.57 -3.01
N ASN A 49 13.59 8.82 -2.64
CA ASN A 49 14.61 9.72 -2.07
C ASN A 49 15.10 9.23 -0.70
N ILE A 50 14.19 8.75 0.16
CA ILE A 50 14.55 8.20 1.48
C ILE A 50 15.41 6.93 1.31
N LYS A 51 15.05 6.02 0.39
CA LYS A 51 15.85 4.82 0.11
C LYS A 51 17.25 5.17 -0.38
N ALA A 52 17.38 6.12 -1.31
CA ALA A 52 18.67 6.58 -1.81
C ALA A 52 19.53 7.17 -0.68
N LYS A 53 18.92 7.98 0.20
CA LYS A 53 19.60 8.56 1.36
C LYS A 53 20.05 7.47 2.35
N ASN A 54 19.16 6.57 2.73
CA ASN A 54 19.47 5.48 3.67
C ASN A 54 20.60 4.58 3.15
N SER A 55 20.63 4.30 1.84
CA SER A 55 21.71 3.55 1.20
C SER A 55 23.05 4.29 1.32
N SER A 56 23.07 5.60 1.06
CA SER A 56 24.27 6.42 1.21
C SER A 56 24.75 6.47 2.66
N ASP A 57 23.84 6.70 3.60
CA ASP A 57 24.18 6.79 5.03
C ASP A 57 24.73 5.44 5.56
N LEU A 58 24.18 4.30 5.09
CA LEU A 58 24.67 2.97 5.43
C LEU A 58 26.06 2.68 4.82
N GLU A 59 26.29 3.08 3.57
CA GLU A 59 27.60 2.96 2.93
C GLU A 59 28.68 3.77 3.63
N ASP A 60 28.34 4.97 4.10
CA ASP A 60 29.28 5.82 4.85
C ASP A 60 29.57 5.21 6.24
N LEU A 61 28.55 4.70 6.94
CA LEU A 61 28.74 3.98 8.20
C LEU A 61 29.61 2.72 8.02
N ALA A 62 29.45 2.00 6.90
CA ALA A 62 30.28 0.85 6.58
C ALA A 62 31.76 1.24 6.38
N LYS A 63 32.05 2.39 5.77
CA LYS A 63 33.42 2.91 5.61
C LYS A 63 34.02 3.32 6.96
N ASP A 64 33.22 3.94 7.82
CA ASP A 64 33.65 4.33 9.16
C ASP A 64 33.98 3.09 10.01
N ALA A 65 33.17 2.04 9.93
CA ALA A 65 33.44 0.74 10.57
C ALA A 65 34.70 0.05 10.04
N GLN A 66 35.01 0.19 8.74
CA GLN A 66 36.26 -0.32 8.18
C GLN A 66 37.48 0.48 8.65
N THR A 67 37.33 1.78 8.86
CA THR A 67 38.43 2.69 9.25
C THR A 67 38.71 2.63 10.75
N ASP A 68 37.66 2.54 11.57
CA ASP A 68 37.74 2.52 13.02
C ASP A 68 36.71 1.54 13.61
N ALA A 69 37.01 0.26 13.47
CA ALA A 69 36.15 -0.82 13.94
C ALA A 69 35.87 -0.75 15.44
N SER A 70 36.77 -0.19 16.26
CA SER A 70 36.58 -0.12 17.71
C SER A 70 35.42 0.79 18.12
N ASN A 71 35.07 1.77 17.29
CA ASN A 71 34.02 2.74 17.59
C ASN A 71 32.74 2.50 16.79
N TRP A 72 32.83 1.83 15.63
CA TRP A 72 31.72 1.79 14.66
C TRP A 72 31.27 0.38 14.25
N ALA A 73 32.02 -0.68 14.56
CA ALA A 73 31.66 -2.03 14.11
C ALA A 73 30.28 -2.47 14.65
N ASP A 74 30.06 -2.32 15.96
CA ASP A 74 28.81 -2.75 16.60
C ASP A 74 27.60 -1.95 16.08
N ALA A 75 27.79 -0.63 15.90
CA ALA A 75 26.76 0.24 15.33
C ALA A 75 26.44 -0.12 13.87
N TYR A 76 27.45 -0.43 13.07
CA TYR A 76 27.26 -0.87 11.68
C TYR A 76 26.51 -2.20 11.61
N GLU A 77 26.90 -3.20 12.41
CA GLU A 77 26.24 -4.50 12.42
C GLU A 77 24.76 -4.38 12.78
N MET A 78 24.43 -3.59 13.81
CA MET A 78 23.05 -3.32 14.19
C MET A 78 22.26 -2.65 13.05
N VAL A 79 22.80 -1.59 12.44
CA VAL A 79 22.08 -0.85 11.39
C VAL A 79 21.93 -1.71 10.12
N ASP A 80 22.93 -2.52 9.78
CA ASP A 80 22.88 -3.44 8.64
C ASP A 80 21.81 -4.53 8.82
N GLN A 81 21.68 -5.07 10.03
CA GLN A 81 20.62 -6.02 10.37
C GLN A 81 19.23 -5.39 10.24
N ILE A 82 19.02 -4.17 10.79
CA ILE A 82 17.75 -3.45 10.68
C ILE A 82 17.43 -3.11 9.22
N SER A 83 18.44 -2.69 8.45
CA SER A 83 18.30 -2.40 7.02
C SER A 83 17.85 -3.63 6.24
N SER A 84 18.45 -4.79 6.52
CA SER A 84 18.07 -6.06 5.91
C SER A 84 16.62 -6.43 6.21
N LEU A 85 16.20 -6.33 7.48
CA LEU A 85 14.81 -6.61 7.88
C LEU A 85 13.80 -5.66 7.21
N ALA A 86 14.14 -4.36 7.11
CA ALA A 86 13.30 -3.37 6.44
C ALA A 86 13.17 -3.66 4.94
N ASN A 87 14.26 -4.05 4.29
CA ASN A 87 14.29 -4.38 2.86
C ASN A 87 13.48 -5.64 2.54
N GLU A 88 13.49 -6.64 3.43
CA GLU A 88 12.66 -7.84 3.29
C GLU A 88 11.17 -7.50 3.32
N LEU A 89 10.73 -6.71 4.31
CA LEU A 89 9.33 -6.27 4.42
C LEU A 89 8.91 -5.40 3.23
N ASP A 90 9.72 -4.43 2.86
CA ASP A 90 9.45 -3.57 1.70
C ASP A 90 9.38 -4.38 0.39
N SER A 91 10.26 -5.35 0.20
CA SER A 91 10.23 -6.24 -0.97
C SER A 91 8.93 -7.04 -1.02
N TYR A 92 8.52 -7.63 0.11
CA TYR A 92 7.27 -8.39 0.19
C TYR A 92 6.04 -7.52 -0.11
N ILE A 93 5.97 -6.31 0.45
CA ILE A 93 4.87 -5.38 0.18
C ILE A 93 4.82 -5.02 -1.31
N ASN A 94 5.97 -4.74 -1.94
CA ASN A 94 6.01 -4.35 -3.35
C ASN A 94 5.69 -5.51 -4.30
N SER A 95 6.04 -6.76 -3.97
CA SER A 95 5.81 -7.91 -4.85
C SER A 95 4.44 -8.55 -4.68
N GLU A 96 3.96 -8.72 -3.44
CA GLU A 96 2.75 -9.52 -3.15
C GLU A 96 1.53 -8.68 -2.78
N VAL A 97 1.72 -7.43 -2.34
CA VAL A 97 0.62 -6.62 -1.74
C VAL A 97 0.22 -5.42 -2.58
N LYS A 98 1.17 -4.68 -3.16
CA LYS A 98 0.91 -3.35 -3.73
C LYS A 98 0.06 -3.37 -5.01
N PHE A 99 0.09 -4.46 -5.77
CA PHE A 99 -0.53 -4.53 -7.10
C PHE A 99 -1.32 -5.83 -7.38
N PRO A 100 -2.38 -6.17 -6.61
CA PRO A 100 -3.32 -7.19 -7.05
C PRO A 100 -4.08 -6.77 -8.31
N ILE A 101 -4.31 -5.45 -8.47
CA ILE A 101 -5.00 -4.86 -9.61
C ILE A 101 -4.00 -4.63 -10.76
N VAL A 102 -4.21 -5.32 -11.89
CA VAL A 102 -3.41 -5.13 -13.11
C VAL A 102 -3.64 -3.73 -13.68
N MET A 103 -2.61 -2.89 -13.66
CA MET A 103 -2.60 -1.57 -14.30
C MET A 103 -2.89 -1.72 -15.81
N LYS A 104 -3.92 -1.03 -16.32
CA LYS A 104 -4.23 -0.97 -17.76
C LYS A 104 -3.68 0.33 -18.35
N GLU A 105 -3.20 0.25 -19.60
CA GLU A 105 -2.83 1.44 -20.37
C GLU A 105 -4.04 2.35 -20.58
N ASP A 106 -3.93 3.62 -20.17
CA ASP A 106 -4.90 4.65 -20.52
C ASP A 106 -4.86 4.90 -22.03
N LYS A 107 -6.03 4.81 -22.68
CA LYS A 107 -6.19 5.04 -24.13
C LYS A 107 -6.64 6.46 -24.44
N TYR A 108 -6.94 7.29 -23.44
CA TYR A 108 -7.67 8.54 -23.62
C TYR A 108 -7.02 9.78 -23.01
N ASP A 109 -6.09 9.67 -22.07
CA ASP A 109 -5.30 10.83 -21.63
C ASP A 109 -3.91 10.86 -22.28
N LYS A 110 -3.75 11.77 -23.24
CA LYS A 110 -2.43 12.20 -23.72
C LYS A 110 -2.04 13.39 -22.86
N ASN A 111 -1.02 13.22 -22.03
CA ASN A 111 -0.35 14.37 -21.43
C ASN A 111 -0.01 15.42 -22.50
N ARG A 112 -0.01 16.69 -22.07
CA ARG A 112 0.27 17.90 -22.90
C ARG A 112 1.58 17.86 -23.68
N ASP A 113 2.45 16.87 -23.43
CA ASP A 113 3.79 16.76 -24.00
C ASP A 113 3.97 15.59 -25.00
N GLY A 114 2.91 14.80 -25.25
CA GLY A 114 2.79 13.91 -26.42
C GLY A 114 3.76 12.73 -26.55
N ASN A 115 4.70 12.51 -25.62
CA ASN A 115 5.84 11.60 -25.84
C ASN A 115 5.93 10.37 -24.93
N THR A 116 4.95 10.11 -24.06
CA THR A 116 4.90 8.84 -23.32
C THR A 116 3.44 8.42 -23.16
N LYS A 117 3.14 7.13 -23.37
CA LYS A 117 1.94 6.53 -22.77
C LYS A 117 2.17 6.56 -21.28
N ASP A 118 1.55 7.50 -20.58
CA ASP A 118 1.50 7.37 -19.13
C ASP A 118 0.67 6.14 -18.81
N LEU A 119 1.30 5.19 -18.11
CA LEU A 119 0.57 4.18 -17.37
C LEU A 119 -0.06 4.91 -16.18
N ILE A 120 -1.15 5.62 -16.41
CA ILE A 120 -1.97 6.11 -15.31
C ILE A 120 -2.68 4.89 -14.74
N PRO A 121 -2.64 4.64 -13.42
CA PRO A 121 -3.57 3.72 -12.80
C PRO A 121 -4.97 4.05 -13.31
N ASP A 122 -5.71 3.09 -13.84
CA ASP A 122 -7.12 3.31 -14.14
C ASP A 122 -7.83 3.49 -12.79
N TYR A 123 -7.79 4.73 -12.31
CA TYR A 123 -8.27 5.14 -10.99
C TYR A 123 -9.75 4.74 -10.83
N GLU A 124 -10.52 4.70 -11.93
CA GLU A 124 -11.90 4.23 -11.96
C GLU A 124 -12.05 2.72 -11.70
N GLN A 125 -10.99 1.92 -11.87
CA GLN A 125 -10.93 0.50 -11.51
C GLN A 125 -10.36 0.25 -10.10
N MET A 126 -9.80 1.26 -9.42
CA MET A 126 -9.25 1.14 -8.06
C MET A 126 -10.32 1.09 -6.96
N ASP A 127 -11.59 1.23 -7.33
CA ASP A 127 -12.75 1.09 -6.47
C ASP A 127 -13.09 -0.38 -6.11
N ASN A 128 -12.26 -1.34 -6.55
CA ASN A 128 -12.50 -2.77 -6.38
C ASN A 128 -11.92 -3.33 -5.07
N ALA A 129 -12.54 -2.98 -3.93
CA ALA A 129 -12.14 -3.49 -2.60
C ALA A 129 -12.11 -5.04 -2.52
N LYS A 130 -12.91 -5.71 -3.37
CA LYS A 130 -13.03 -7.17 -3.40
C LYS A 130 -11.70 -7.88 -3.64
N GLU A 131 -10.82 -7.34 -4.49
CA GLU A 131 -9.54 -7.99 -4.80
C GLU A 131 -8.61 -8.02 -3.57
N TYR A 132 -8.60 -6.96 -2.78
CA TYR A 132 -7.84 -6.93 -1.53
C TYR A 132 -8.50 -7.78 -0.44
N ASP A 133 -9.84 -7.83 -0.40
CA ASP A 133 -10.55 -8.72 0.51
C ASP A 133 -10.19 -10.19 0.23
N GLU A 134 -10.25 -10.63 -1.03
CA GLU A 134 -9.86 -11.99 -1.43
C GLU A 134 -8.34 -12.23 -1.29
N LEU A 135 -7.51 -11.19 -1.41
CA LEU A 135 -6.06 -11.30 -1.22
C LEU A 135 -5.72 -11.63 0.23
N PHE A 136 -6.40 -11.04 1.21
CA PHE A 136 -6.05 -11.15 2.62
C PHE A 136 -6.93 -12.09 3.43
N PHE A 137 -8.19 -12.30 3.02
CA PHE A 137 -9.17 -13.01 3.83
C PHE A 137 -9.79 -14.20 3.08
N ASP A 138 -9.89 -15.34 3.78
CA ASP A 138 -10.68 -16.50 3.41
C ASP A 138 -11.76 -16.73 4.47
N GLY A 139 -12.90 -16.06 4.28
CA GLY A 139 -13.97 -16.01 5.28
C GLY A 139 -13.53 -15.30 6.56
N ASP A 140 -13.49 -16.05 7.67
CA ASP A 140 -13.07 -15.54 8.98
C ASP A 140 -11.54 -15.67 9.22
N ASN A 141 -10.81 -16.34 8.31
CA ASN A 141 -9.36 -16.57 8.44
C ASN A 141 -8.56 -15.70 7.46
N PHE A 142 -7.25 -15.59 7.71
CA PHE A 142 -6.33 -15.00 6.73
C PHE A 142 -5.97 -16.00 5.63
N THR A 143 -5.68 -15.47 4.44
CA THR A 143 -4.98 -16.21 3.39
C THR A 143 -3.50 -16.36 3.73
N ALA A 144 -2.78 -17.17 2.94
CA ALA A 144 -1.32 -17.26 3.05
C ALA A 144 -0.61 -15.91 2.87
N THR A 145 -1.16 -15.02 2.04
CA THR A 145 -0.64 -13.65 1.86
C THR A 145 -0.88 -12.80 3.11
N GLY A 146 -2.07 -12.89 3.71
CA GLY A 146 -2.37 -12.20 4.98
C GLY A 146 -1.45 -12.65 6.12
N ASP A 147 -1.29 -13.96 6.30
CA ASP A 147 -0.38 -14.52 7.31
C ASP A 147 1.08 -14.13 7.06
N SER A 148 1.52 -14.17 5.80
CA SER A 148 2.88 -13.77 5.44
C SER A 148 3.13 -12.28 5.70
N LEU A 149 2.16 -11.41 5.41
CA LEU A 149 2.28 -9.97 5.72
C LEU A 149 2.47 -9.74 7.22
N LEU A 150 1.65 -10.38 8.06
CA LEU A 150 1.80 -10.30 9.52
C LEU A 150 3.17 -10.81 9.97
N MET A 151 3.59 -11.95 9.44
CA MET A 151 4.92 -12.52 9.73
C MET A 151 6.04 -11.53 9.39
N TYR A 152 6.04 -10.89 8.22
CA TYR A 152 7.08 -9.93 7.84
C TYR A 152 7.04 -8.66 8.70
N ILE A 153 5.84 -8.18 9.09
CA ILE A 153 5.68 -7.04 10.00
C ILE A 153 6.26 -7.37 11.37
N ASP A 154 5.90 -8.52 11.93
CA ASP A 154 6.37 -8.95 13.25
C ASP A 154 7.88 -9.23 13.23
N ARG A 155 8.38 -9.85 12.16
CA ARG A 155 9.82 -10.08 11.98
C ARG A 155 10.61 -8.78 11.93
N PHE A 156 10.13 -7.76 11.22
CA PHE A 156 10.76 -6.45 11.22
C PHE A 156 10.72 -5.81 12.61
N ARG A 157 9.57 -5.82 13.29
CA ARG A 157 9.41 -5.23 14.62
C ARG A 157 10.32 -5.89 15.65
N GLU A 158 10.17 -7.19 15.86
CA GLU A 158 10.89 -7.93 16.90
C GLU A 158 12.38 -8.05 16.57
N GLY A 159 12.72 -8.22 15.29
CA GLY A 159 14.09 -8.25 14.83
C GLY A 159 14.80 -6.90 15.05
N SER A 160 14.11 -5.77 14.80
CA SER A 160 14.68 -4.44 15.05
C SER A 160 14.90 -4.17 16.53
N ILE A 161 13.97 -4.59 17.40
CA ILE A 161 14.11 -4.46 18.86
C ILE A 161 15.32 -5.28 19.32
N THR A 162 15.42 -6.53 18.86
CA THR A 162 16.54 -7.42 19.22
C THR A 162 17.89 -6.85 18.77
N ALA A 163 17.97 -6.28 17.56
CA ALA A 163 19.18 -5.64 17.06
C ALA A 163 19.58 -4.42 17.92
N LEU A 164 18.61 -3.58 18.30
CA LEU A 164 18.85 -2.43 19.17
C LEU A 164 19.31 -2.82 20.58
N ASP A 165 18.75 -3.89 21.15
CA ASP A 165 19.10 -4.39 22.48
C ASP A 165 20.48 -5.10 22.52
N SER A 166 21.04 -5.41 21.35
CA SER A 166 22.34 -6.08 21.24
C SER A 166 23.55 -5.14 21.29
N LEU A 167 23.31 -3.82 21.23
CA LEU A 167 24.31 -2.75 21.31
C LEU A 167 24.62 -2.38 22.77
#